data_AF-A0A7Z1TUD6-F1
#
_entry.id   AF-A0A7Z1TUD6-F1
#
_cell.length_a   1.000
_cell.length_b   1.000
_cell.length_c   1.000
_cell.angle_alpha   90.00
_cell.angle_beta   90.00
_cell.angle_gamma   90.00
#
_symmetry.space_group_name_H-M   'P 1'
#
loop_
_entity.id
_entity.type
_entity.pdbx_description
1 polymer ?
#
loop_
_entity_poly.entity_id
_entity_poly.type
_entity_poly.pdbx_seq_one_letter_code
_entity_poly.pdbx_strand_id
1 'polypeptide(L)'
;MRTWCLVAAVVVAVAVALGAYASMGDRGEELFREGVRLAGEGDYEGAVAFFERTMAYTPTVNVLWNIACCHVVLGNRDLAVSCLDRYMEHDTAFQESAEMQAVVAAIAAEPHNIPNLDRRGELWNGVEAASRAVEEGRSTPATAEQRQYGVSGRGARAKTGDATVEGMQSLILTADLAERAREDDLEGALAYAERALAYGSHSNLYWNLASAHLMLGHRDMTLAFLDLYQQRNPQVRESAEFQQVMADLADAPPTVGSGLADRLYARLNSAVDRALPPRPTPSARPPVRTDVGGEE
;
A
#
# COMPACT_ATOMS: atom_id res chain seq x y z
N MET A 1 27.30 21.71 29.43
CA MET A 1 25.83 21.47 29.43
C MET A 1 25.25 21.35 28.03
N ARG A 2 25.40 22.34 27.13
CA ARG A 2 24.81 22.31 25.77
C ARG A 2 25.12 21.06 24.92
N THR A 3 26.35 20.56 24.93
CA THR A 3 26.75 19.36 24.18
C THR A 3 26.14 18.07 24.73
N TRP A 4 25.97 17.96 26.05
CA TRP A 4 25.35 16.79 26.68
C TRP A 4 23.85 16.72 26.44
N CYS A 5 23.16 17.87 26.43
CA CYS A 5 21.74 17.93 26.08
C CYS A 5 21.48 17.54 24.61
N LEU A 6 22.36 17.95 23.69
CA LEU A 6 22.25 17.57 22.27
C LEU A 6 22.47 16.07 22.05
N VAL A 7 23.48 15.47 22.69
CA VAL A 7 23.73 14.02 22.58
C VAL A 7 22.57 13.21 23.17
N ALA A 8 22.03 13.58 24.32
CA ALA A 8 20.89 12.89 24.92
C ALA A 8 19.63 12.99 24.04
N ALA A 9 19.34 14.16 23.47
CA ALA A 9 18.19 14.36 22.58
C ALA A 9 18.30 13.52 21.30
N VAL A 10 19.48 13.43 20.69
CA VAL A 10 19.72 12.58 19.50
C VAL A 10 19.54 11.10 19.83
N VAL A 11 20.05 10.62 20.97
CA VAL A 11 19.92 9.21 21.38
C VAL A 11 18.46 8.84 21.61
N VAL A 12 17.67 9.71 22.26
CA VAL A 12 16.24 9.48 22.49
C VAL A 12 15.46 9.46 21.17
N ALA A 13 15.69 10.42 20.27
CA ALA A 13 15.02 10.47 18.97
C ALA A 13 15.31 9.21 18.12
N VAL A 14 16.55 8.72 18.13
CA VAL A 14 16.93 7.48 17.43
C VAL A 14 16.25 6.26 18.07
N ALA A 15 16.19 6.18 19.40
CA ALA A 15 15.54 5.06 20.09
C ALA A 15 14.03 5.00 19.81
N VAL A 16 13.35 6.16 19.78
CA VAL A 16 11.92 6.24 19.43
C VAL A 16 11.68 5.81 17.98
N ALA A 17 12.49 6.27 17.03
CA ALA A 17 12.38 5.84 15.65
C ALA A 17 12.58 4.31 15.52
N LEU A 18 13.60 3.76 16.18
CA LEU A 18 13.85 2.31 16.18
C LEU A 18 12.68 1.51 16.76
N GLY A 19 12.07 1.97 17.86
CA GLY A 19 10.89 1.33 18.44
C GLY A 19 9.66 1.38 17.52
N ALA A 20 9.46 2.52 16.84
CA ALA A 20 8.38 2.70 15.87
C ALA A 20 8.52 1.76 14.66
N TYR A 21 9.72 1.65 14.09
CA TYR A 21 10.01 0.73 12.99
C TYR A 21 9.97 -0.75 13.40
N ALA A 22 10.45 -1.09 14.60
CA ALA A 22 10.36 -2.45 15.14
C ALA A 22 8.88 -2.89 15.26
N SER A 23 8.03 -2.00 15.78
CA SER A 23 6.61 -2.27 15.92
C SER A 23 5.91 -2.46 14.55
N MET A 24 6.37 -1.79 13.49
CA MET A 24 5.87 -2.04 12.12
C MET A 24 6.28 -3.44 11.64
N GLY A 25 7.54 -3.82 11.89
CA GLY A 25 8.05 -5.16 11.57
C GLY A 25 7.23 -6.27 12.24
N ASP A 26 7.01 -6.16 13.55
CA ASP A 26 6.23 -7.14 14.32
C ASP A 26 4.80 -7.26 13.80
N ARG A 27 4.14 -6.13 13.50
CA ARG A 27 2.77 -6.12 12.96
C ARG A 27 2.72 -6.72 11.55
N GLY A 28 3.67 -6.38 10.69
CA GLY A 28 3.77 -6.95 9.34
C GLY A 28 3.93 -8.47 9.37
N GLU A 29 4.82 -8.97 10.23
CA GLU A 29 5.06 -10.41 10.41
C GLU A 29 3.85 -11.17 10.97
N GLU A 30 3.11 -10.57 11.91
CA GLU A 30 1.85 -11.12 12.41
C GLU A 30 0.80 -11.26 11.29
N LEU A 31 0.58 -10.18 10.54
CA LEU A 31 -0.37 -10.16 9.41
C LEU A 31 0.03 -11.15 8.33
N PHE A 32 1.33 -11.26 8.02
CA PHE A 32 1.84 -12.18 7.02
C PHE A 32 1.57 -13.63 7.41
N ARG A 33 1.86 -14.00 8.66
CA ARG A 33 1.63 -15.36 9.18
C ARG A 33 0.15 -15.74 9.09
N GLU A 34 -0.73 -14.80 9.40
CA GLU A 34 -2.17 -15.02 9.29
C GLU A 34 -2.64 -15.19 7.85
N GLY A 35 -2.10 -14.39 6.91
CA GLY A 35 -2.35 -14.58 5.48
C GLY A 35 -1.90 -15.96 4.99
N VAL A 36 -0.72 -16.44 5.42
CA VAL A 36 -0.23 -17.79 5.10
C VAL A 36 -1.15 -18.86 5.68
N ARG A 37 -1.61 -18.71 6.93
CA ARG A 37 -2.53 -19.64 7.58
C ARG A 37 -3.83 -19.77 6.79
N LEU A 38 -4.46 -18.64 6.44
CA LEU A 38 -5.72 -18.60 5.70
C LEU A 38 -5.57 -19.19 4.28
N ALA A 39 -4.47 -18.89 3.60
CA ALA A 39 -4.18 -19.50 2.29
C ALA A 39 -4.04 -21.03 2.38
N GLY A 40 -3.42 -21.54 3.45
CA GLY A 40 -3.32 -22.97 3.73
C GLY A 40 -4.66 -23.64 4.04
N GLU A 41 -5.64 -22.88 4.54
CA GLU A 41 -7.01 -23.32 4.78
C GLU A 41 -7.93 -23.18 3.56
N GLY A 42 -7.43 -22.56 2.47
CA GLY A 42 -8.17 -22.29 1.25
C GLY A 42 -9.04 -21.03 1.30
N ASP A 43 -8.96 -20.22 2.35
CA ASP A 43 -9.61 -18.89 2.41
C ASP A 43 -8.71 -17.86 1.72
N TYR A 44 -8.74 -17.85 0.40
CA TYR A 44 -7.89 -16.98 -0.41
C TYR A 44 -8.34 -15.52 -0.37
N GLU A 45 -9.63 -15.24 -0.20
CA GLU A 45 -10.13 -13.87 0.01
C GLU A 45 -9.61 -13.29 1.34
N GLY A 46 -9.69 -14.05 2.43
CA GLY A 46 -9.13 -13.68 3.71
C GLY A 46 -7.60 -13.53 3.63
N ALA A 47 -6.92 -14.47 2.99
CA ALA A 47 -5.47 -14.43 2.80
C ALA A 47 -5.01 -13.16 2.06
N VAL A 48 -5.69 -12.80 0.95
CA VAL A 48 -5.41 -11.55 0.21
C VAL A 48 -5.54 -10.35 1.13
N ALA A 49 -6.61 -10.26 1.93
CA ALA A 49 -6.78 -9.13 2.83
C ALA A 49 -5.61 -9.01 3.82
N PHE A 50 -5.12 -10.11 4.39
CA PHE A 50 -3.97 -10.07 5.30
C PHE A 50 -2.64 -9.78 4.59
N PHE A 51 -2.41 -10.31 3.40
CA PHE A 51 -1.21 -10.00 2.61
C PHE A 51 -1.20 -8.54 2.13
N GLU A 52 -2.33 -8.00 1.69
CA GLU A 52 -2.46 -6.58 1.34
C GLU A 52 -2.14 -5.69 2.56
N ARG A 53 -2.66 -6.03 3.74
CA ARG A 53 -2.34 -5.30 4.99
C ARG A 53 -0.87 -5.41 5.36
N THR A 54 -0.24 -6.56 5.14
CA THR A 54 1.21 -6.77 5.37
C THR A 54 2.03 -5.75 4.57
N MET A 55 1.62 -5.43 3.34
CA MET A 55 2.32 -4.46 2.49
C MET A 55 2.35 -3.03 3.07
N ALA A 56 1.43 -2.67 3.96
CA ALA A 56 1.44 -1.37 4.63
C ALA A 56 2.60 -1.21 5.63
N TYR A 57 3.08 -2.32 6.18
CA TYR A 57 4.05 -2.36 7.26
C TYR A 57 5.42 -2.85 6.81
N THR A 58 5.44 -3.95 6.06
CA THR A 58 6.65 -4.61 5.58
C THR A 58 6.48 -4.93 4.10
N PRO A 59 6.56 -3.91 3.22
CA PRO A 59 6.42 -4.11 1.79
C PRO A 59 7.58 -4.97 1.27
N THR A 60 7.28 -6.17 0.80
CA THR A 60 8.28 -7.08 0.21
C THR A 60 7.75 -7.72 -1.07
N VAL A 61 8.68 -8.09 -1.95
CA VAL A 61 8.38 -8.72 -3.23
C VAL A 61 7.72 -10.10 -3.03
N ASN A 62 8.07 -10.82 -1.95
CA ASN A 62 7.45 -12.12 -1.61
C ASN A 62 5.97 -11.98 -1.23
N VAL A 63 5.59 -10.92 -0.52
CA VAL A 63 4.17 -10.67 -0.20
C VAL A 63 3.38 -10.37 -1.47
N LEU A 64 3.97 -9.59 -2.40
CA LEU A 64 3.36 -9.32 -3.70
C LEU A 64 3.13 -10.60 -4.52
N TRP A 65 4.08 -11.54 -4.51
CA TRP A 65 3.89 -12.87 -5.10
C TRP A 65 2.69 -13.60 -4.51
N ASN A 66 2.57 -13.63 -3.18
CA ASN A 66 1.45 -14.29 -2.51
C ASN A 66 0.10 -13.67 -2.86
N ILE A 67 0.02 -12.33 -2.93
CA ILE A 67 -1.19 -11.62 -3.39
C ILE A 67 -1.54 -12.06 -4.83
N ALA A 68 -0.55 -12.08 -5.72
CA ALA A 68 -0.76 -12.47 -7.11
C ALA A 68 -1.27 -13.91 -7.23
N CYS A 69 -0.66 -14.84 -6.49
CA CYS A 69 -1.05 -16.25 -6.41
C CYS A 69 -2.49 -16.42 -5.95
N CYS A 70 -2.89 -15.74 -4.87
CA CYS A 70 -4.26 -15.79 -4.40
C CYS A 70 -5.24 -15.25 -5.46
N HIS A 71 -4.90 -14.15 -6.16
CA HIS A 71 -5.74 -13.64 -7.23
C HIS A 71 -5.90 -14.60 -8.42
N VAL A 72 -4.89 -15.43 -8.73
CA VAL A 72 -5.05 -16.51 -9.72
C VAL A 72 -6.10 -17.51 -9.25
N VAL A 73 -6.01 -17.97 -8.00
CA VAL A 73 -6.96 -18.94 -7.42
C VAL A 73 -8.38 -18.35 -7.31
N LEU A 74 -8.49 -17.06 -7.01
CA LEU A 74 -9.75 -16.33 -6.98
C LEU A 74 -10.32 -16.03 -8.37
N GLY A 75 -9.52 -16.19 -9.43
CA GLY A 75 -9.92 -15.86 -10.80
C GLY A 75 -9.99 -14.35 -11.08
N ASN A 76 -9.33 -13.53 -10.26
CA ASN A 76 -9.23 -12.08 -10.41
C ASN A 76 -8.12 -11.75 -11.43
N ARG A 77 -8.40 -12.02 -12.71
CA ARG A 77 -7.43 -11.99 -13.81
C ARG A 77 -6.58 -10.72 -13.86
N ASP A 78 -7.24 -9.55 -13.78
CA ASP A 78 -6.56 -8.26 -13.92
C ASP A 78 -5.54 -8.00 -12.78
N LEU A 79 -5.93 -8.28 -11.52
CA LEU A 79 -5.06 -8.10 -10.36
C LEU A 79 -3.95 -9.14 -10.32
N ALA A 80 -4.24 -10.40 -10.69
CA ALA A 80 -3.24 -11.45 -10.80
C ALA A 80 -2.13 -11.06 -11.79
N VAL A 81 -2.50 -10.64 -13.00
CA VAL A 81 -1.53 -10.20 -14.03
C VAL A 81 -0.76 -8.98 -13.56
N SER A 82 -1.42 -7.97 -13.00
CA SER A 82 -0.74 -6.75 -12.55
C SER A 82 0.29 -7.03 -11.45
N CYS A 83 -0.06 -7.88 -10.48
CA CYS A 83 0.85 -8.23 -9.39
C CYS A 83 2.02 -9.13 -9.87
N LEU A 84 1.78 -10.10 -10.76
CA LEU A 84 2.84 -10.92 -11.37
C LEU A 84 3.78 -10.06 -12.23
N ASP A 85 3.21 -9.15 -13.03
CA ASP A 85 3.96 -8.23 -13.86
C ASP A 85 4.85 -7.29 -13.01
N ARG A 86 4.36 -6.80 -11.87
CA ARG A 86 5.18 -6.04 -10.89
C ARG A 86 6.23 -6.92 -10.21
N TYR A 87 5.89 -8.15 -9.82
CA TYR A 87 6.85 -9.07 -9.20
C TYR A 87 8.04 -9.33 -10.13
N MET A 88 7.77 -9.58 -11.41
CA MET A 88 8.79 -9.80 -12.44
C MET A 88 9.63 -8.56 -12.76
N GLU A 89 9.23 -7.34 -12.38
CA GLU A 89 10.13 -6.16 -12.46
C GLU A 89 11.25 -6.21 -11.41
N HIS A 90 11.03 -6.93 -10.30
CA HIS A 90 11.98 -7.04 -9.21
C HIS A 90 12.81 -8.32 -9.26
N ASP A 91 12.28 -9.39 -9.85
CA ASP A 91 12.98 -10.67 -10.01
C ASP A 91 13.26 -10.96 -11.49
N THR A 92 14.51 -10.71 -11.89
CA THR A 92 14.95 -10.90 -13.28
C THR A 92 14.94 -12.36 -13.70
N ALA A 93 15.10 -13.32 -12.79
CA ALA A 93 15.07 -14.74 -13.16
C ALA A 93 13.65 -15.16 -13.59
N PHE A 94 12.63 -14.67 -12.87
CA PHE A 94 11.24 -14.84 -13.26
C PHE A 94 10.92 -14.08 -14.55
N GLN A 95 11.42 -12.85 -14.69
CA GLN A 95 11.26 -12.05 -15.92
C GLN A 95 11.83 -12.77 -17.15
N GLU A 96 12.97 -13.43 -17.00
CA GLU A 96 13.71 -14.10 -18.08
C GLU A 96 13.23 -15.52 -18.36
N SER A 97 12.32 -16.09 -17.57
CA SER A 97 11.76 -17.43 -17.82
C SER A 97 10.65 -17.40 -18.87
N ALA A 98 10.81 -18.23 -19.91
CA ALA A 98 9.78 -18.41 -20.94
C ALA A 98 8.51 -19.05 -20.36
N GLU A 99 8.63 -19.96 -19.39
CA GLU A 99 7.50 -20.59 -18.71
C GLU A 99 6.70 -19.55 -17.92
N MET A 100 7.39 -18.65 -17.20
CA MET A 100 6.73 -17.59 -16.44
C MET A 100 6.03 -16.59 -17.37
N GLN A 101 6.70 -16.15 -18.43
CA GLN A 101 6.07 -15.29 -19.45
C GLN A 101 4.84 -15.96 -20.09
N ALA A 102 4.93 -17.25 -20.40
CA ALA A 102 3.85 -17.99 -21.03
C ALA A 102 2.64 -18.15 -20.10
N VAL A 103 2.84 -18.45 -18.81
CA VAL A 103 1.71 -18.59 -17.88
C VAL A 103 1.05 -17.24 -17.57
N VAL A 104 1.82 -16.15 -17.45
CA VAL A 104 1.23 -14.81 -17.28
C VAL A 104 0.42 -14.41 -18.53
N ALA A 105 0.93 -14.70 -19.73
CA ALA A 105 0.19 -14.49 -20.97
C ALA A 105 -1.11 -15.32 -21.02
N ALA A 106 -1.05 -16.58 -20.55
CA ALA A 106 -2.22 -17.44 -20.48
C ALA A 106 -3.29 -16.88 -19.54
N ILE A 107 -2.89 -16.39 -18.35
CA ILE A 107 -3.81 -15.72 -17.42
C ILE A 107 -4.39 -14.46 -18.08
N ALA A 108 -3.57 -13.64 -18.73
CA ALA A 108 -4.00 -12.38 -19.34
C ALA A 108 -5.06 -12.58 -20.45
N ALA A 109 -5.01 -13.71 -21.16
CA ALA A 109 -5.94 -14.07 -22.21
C ALA A 109 -7.35 -14.50 -21.70
N GLU A 110 -7.50 -14.76 -20.41
CA GLU A 110 -8.78 -15.14 -19.79
C GLU A 110 -9.75 -13.96 -19.66
N PRO A 111 -11.04 -14.15 -19.36
CA PRO A 111 -11.94 -13.06 -18.98
C PRO A 111 -11.54 -12.37 -17.66
N HIS A 112 -12.03 -11.14 -17.42
CA HIS A 112 -11.70 -10.33 -16.22
C HIS A 112 -11.94 -11.07 -14.91
N ASN A 113 -13.03 -11.84 -14.87
CA ASN A 113 -13.31 -12.84 -13.86
C ASN A 113 -13.30 -14.19 -14.55
N ILE A 114 -12.50 -15.13 -14.06
CA ILE A 114 -12.38 -16.48 -14.59
C ILE A 114 -13.39 -17.35 -13.84
N PRO A 115 -14.61 -17.64 -14.30
CA PRO A 115 -15.61 -18.30 -13.46
C PRO A 115 -15.35 -19.80 -13.23
N ASN A 116 -14.59 -20.45 -14.12
CA ASN A 116 -14.37 -21.89 -14.08
C ASN A 116 -13.26 -22.25 -13.08
N LEU A 117 -13.60 -22.98 -12.01
CA LEU A 117 -12.67 -23.38 -10.94
C LEU A 117 -11.57 -24.33 -11.43
N ASP A 118 -11.88 -25.29 -12.29
CA ASP A 118 -10.87 -26.20 -12.86
C ASP A 118 -9.83 -25.42 -13.66
N ARG A 119 -10.30 -24.43 -14.43
CA ARG A 119 -9.42 -23.55 -15.20
C ARG A 119 -8.52 -22.69 -14.30
N ARG A 120 -9.05 -22.18 -13.18
CA ARG A 120 -8.23 -21.49 -12.17
C ARG A 120 -7.15 -22.41 -11.61
N GLY A 121 -7.51 -23.66 -11.32
CA GLY A 121 -6.58 -24.70 -10.84
C GLY A 121 -5.47 -25.01 -11.86
N GLU A 122 -5.80 -25.10 -13.15
CA GLU A 122 -4.80 -25.27 -14.22
C GLU A 122 -3.83 -24.10 -14.29
N LEU A 123 -4.33 -22.86 -14.24
CA LEU A 123 -3.50 -21.66 -14.26
C LEU A 123 -2.60 -21.58 -13.03
N TRP A 124 -3.14 -21.88 -11.85
CA TRP A 124 -2.38 -21.99 -10.61
C TRP A 124 -1.24 -23.01 -10.73
N ASN A 125 -1.54 -24.23 -11.17
CA ASN A 125 -0.53 -25.28 -11.36
C ASN A 125 0.55 -24.85 -12.36
N GLY A 126 0.17 -24.09 -13.40
CA GLY A 126 1.11 -23.49 -14.35
C GLY A 126 2.06 -22.48 -13.68
N VAL A 127 1.52 -21.59 -12.83
CA VAL A 127 2.32 -20.59 -12.09
C VAL A 127 3.28 -21.29 -11.14
N GLU A 128 2.80 -22.27 -10.39
CA GLU A 128 3.63 -23.06 -9.47
C GLU A 128 4.74 -23.82 -10.21
N ALA A 129 4.42 -24.46 -11.34
CA ALA A 129 5.40 -25.20 -12.14
C ALA A 129 6.46 -24.26 -12.75
N ALA A 130 6.06 -23.09 -13.23
CA ALA A 130 6.99 -22.09 -13.75
C ALA A 130 7.89 -21.53 -12.64
N SER A 131 7.32 -21.18 -11.48
CA SER A 131 8.08 -20.72 -10.30
C SER A 131 9.14 -21.75 -9.89
N ARG A 132 8.73 -23.02 -9.75
CA ARG A 132 9.65 -24.12 -9.41
C ARG A 132 10.76 -24.29 -10.44
N ALA A 133 10.44 -24.15 -11.74
CA ALA A 133 11.45 -24.21 -12.79
C ALA A 133 12.48 -23.09 -12.66
N VAL A 134 12.07 -21.87 -12.31
CA VAL A 134 12.97 -20.73 -12.07
C VAL A 134 13.85 -20.97 -10.85
N GLU A 135 13.25 -21.32 -9.72
CA GLU A 135 13.94 -21.55 -8.44
C GLU A 135 14.98 -22.67 -8.52
N GLU A 136 14.69 -23.72 -9.29
CA GLU A 136 15.61 -24.84 -9.51
C GLU A 136 16.62 -24.60 -10.64
N GLY A 137 16.59 -23.43 -11.30
CA GLY A 137 17.47 -23.09 -12.42
C GLY A 137 17.23 -23.94 -13.68
N ARG A 138 16.00 -24.46 -13.84
CA ARG A 138 15.58 -25.31 -14.96
C ARG A 138 14.69 -24.59 -15.98
N SER A 139 14.34 -23.32 -15.74
CA SER A 139 13.55 -22.51 -16.67
C SER A 139 14.29 -22.27 -17.98
N THR A 140 13.56 -22.26 -19.09
CA THR A 140 14.11 -21.87 -20.39
C THR A 140 14.16 -20.34 -20.52
N PRO A 141 15.21 -19.78 -21.14
CA PRO A 141 15.30 -18.33 -21.32
C PRO A 141 14.29 -17.85 -22.37
N ALA A 142 13.52 -16.82 -22.02
CA ALA A 142 12.58 -16.15 -22.91
C ALA A 142 13.31 -15.33 -23.99
N THR A 143 12.84 -15.41 -25.24
CA THR A 143 13.30 -14.51 -26.30
C THR A 143 12.86 -13.07 -26.06
N ALA A 144 13.41 -12.12 -26.82
CA ALA A 144 12.99 -10.72 -26.72
C ALA A 144 11.48 -10.54 -27.00
N GLU A 145 10.91 -11.32 -27.92
CA GLU A 145 9.49 -11.28 -28.28
C GLU A 145 8.60 -11.91 -27.21
N GLN A 146 9.09 -12.91 -26.48
CA GLN A 146 8.37 -13.57 -25.39
C GLN A 146 8.33 -12.75 -24.12
N ARG A 147 9.32 -11.89 -23.87
CA ARG A 147 9.39 -11.05 -22.66
C ARG A 147 8.44 -9.86 -22.76
N GLN A 148 7.18 -10.08 -22.42
CA GLN A 148 6.11 -9.07 -22.43
C GLN A 148 5.82 -8.49 -21.05
N TYR A 149 6.05 -9.27 -20.00
CA TYR A 149 5.82 -8.91 -18.59
C TYR A 149 7.15 -8.67 -17.87
N GLY A 150 7.14 -7.82 -16.84
CA GLY A 150 8.32 -7.41 -16.07
C GLY A 150 9.33 -6.53 -16.83
N VAL A 151 9.13 -6.27 -18.12
CA VAL A 151 10.04 -5.48 -18.98
C VAL A 151 9.72 -3.99 -19.05
N SER A 152 8.65 -3.55 -18.39
CA SER A 152 8.17 -2.19 -18.60
C SER A 152 9.15 -1.17 -18.02
N GLY A 153 9.67 -0.26 -18.84
CA GLY A 153 10.43 0.92 -18.38
C GLY A 153 9.56 1.92 -17.58
N ARG A 154 8.28 1.61 -17.41
CA ARG A 154 7.32 2.33 -16.58
C ARG A 154 7.36 1.71 -15.19
N GLY A 155 8.36 2.07 -14.39
CA GLY A 155 8.54 1.45 -13.07
C GLY A 155 7.28 1.48 -12.20
N ALA A 156 7.14 0.51 -11.29
CA ALA A 156 6.01 0.24 -10.38
C ALA A 156 4.99 1.37 -10.13
N ARG A 157 5.43 2.62 -9.86
CA ARG A 157 4.56 3.79 -9.68
C ARG A 157 3.60 4.06 -10.86
N ALA A 158 4.01 3.75 -12.08
CA ALA A 158 3.16 3.89 -13.28
C ALA A 158 2.07 2.81 -13.36
N LYS A 159 2.25 1.69 -12.66
CA LYS A 159 1.29 0.56 -12.57
C LYS A 159 0.31 0.71 -11.41
N THR A 160 0.58 1.61 -10.46
CA THR A 160 -0.23 1.88 -9.27
C THR A 160 -0.97 3.23 -9.33
N GLY A 161 -1.12 3.84 -10.51
CA GLY A 161 -1.81 5.14 -10.66
C GLY A 161 -3.33 4.97 -10.80
N ASP A 162 -4.13 6.00 -10.45
CA ASP A 162 -5.60 5.92 -10.36
C ASP A 162 -6.34 5.27 -11.54
N ALA A 163 -5.80 5.38 -12.76
CA ALA A 163 -6.39 4.80 -13.97
C ALA A 163 -5.96 3.34 -14.26
N THR A 164 -5.10 2.75 -13.43
CA THR A 164 -4.67 1.35 -13.54
C THR A 164 -5.58 0.43 -12.73
N VAL A 165 -5.49 -0.87 -12.97
CA VAL A 165 -6.24 -1.89 -12.20
C VAL A 165 -5.96 -1.76 -10.70
N GLU A 166 -4.69 -1.60 -10.33
CA GLU A 166 -4.29 -1.42 -8.93
C GLU A 166 -4.73 -0.06 -8.38
N GLY A 167 -4.63 1.02 -9.16
CA GLY A 167 -5.16 2.32 -8.74
C GLY A 167 -6.67 2.27 -8.49
N MET A 168 -7.44 1.62 -9.36
CA MET A 168 -8.87 1.40 -9.17
C MET A 168 -9.14 0.58 -7.90
N GLN A 169 -8.37 -0.48 -7.64
CA GLN A 169 -8.49 -1.27 -6.41
C GLN A 169 -8.17 -0.44 -5.15
N SER A 170 -7.13 0.39 -5.19
CA SER A 170 -6.81 1.33 -4.12
C SER A 170 -7.95 2.33 -3.88
N LEU A 171 -8.60 2.83 -4.94
CA LEU A 171 -9.76 3.72 -4.84
C LEU A 171 -10.99 3.04 -4.23
N ILE A 172 -11.27 1.79 -4.61
CA ILE A 172 -12.36 0.99 -4.02
C ILE A 172 -12.12 0.82 -2.51
N LEU A 173 -10.92 0.37 -2.12
CA LEU A 173 -10.56 0.20 -0.70
C LEU A 173 -10.60 1.52 0.07
N THR A 174 -10.22 2.63 -0.57
CA THR A 174 -10.32 3.97 0.05
C THR A 174 -11.78 4.41 0.24
N ALA A 175 -12.68 4.03 -0.67
CA ALA A 175 -14.12 4.29 -0.51
C ALA A 175 -14.70 3.50 0.66
N ASP A 176 -14.34 2.21 0.79
CA ASP A 176 -14.76 1.36 1.91
C ASP A 176 -14.22 1.89 3.25
N LEU A 177 -12.96 2.35 3.30
CA LEU A 177 -12.42 3.06 4.46
C LEU A 177 -13.30 4.24 4.87
N ALA A 178 -13.72 5.07 3.89
CA ALA A 178 -14.51 6.25 4.16
C ALA A 178 -15.94 5.90 4.61
N GLU A 179 -16.44 4.72 4.25
CA GLU A 179 -17.69 4.17 4.78
C GLU A 179 -17.54 3.73 6.24
N ARG A 180 -16.55 2.90 6.55
CA ARG A 180 -16.29 2.44 7.93
C ARG A 180 -16.02 3.59 8.89
N ALA A 181 -15.26 4.58 8.47
CA ALA A 181 -15.01 5.77 9.28
C ALA A 181 -16.29 6.57 9.59
N ARG A 182 -17.28 6.60 8.68
CA ARG A 182 -18.60 7.24 8.93
C ARG A 182 -19.45 6.45 9.92
N GLU A 183 -19.20 5.15 10.05
CA GLU A 183 -19.88 4.25 10.98
C GLU A 183 -19.20 4.16 12.35
N ASP A 184 -18.16 4.99 12.59
CA ASP A 184 -17.33 4.95 13.81
C ASP A 184 -16.56 3.61 13.99
N ASP A 185 -16.42 2.82 12.91
CA ASP A 185 -15.63 1.59 12.85
C ASP A 185 -14.18 1.91 12.47
N LEU A 186 -13.41 2.43 13.43
CA LEU A 186 -12.01 2.81 13.21
C LEU A 186 -11.09 1.63 12.90
N GLU A 187 -11.33 0.45 13.48
CA GLU A 187 -10.54 -0.74 13.22
C GLU A 187 -10.81 -1.28 11.80
N GLY A 188 -12.07 -1.31 11.38
CA GLY A 188 -12.44 -1.64 10.01
C GLY A 188 -11.87 -0.62 9.01
N ALA A 189 -12.00 0.68 9.29
CA ALA A 189 -11.42 1.73 8.46
C ALA A 189 -9.90 1.57 8.33
N LEU A 190 -9.20 1.31 9.44
CA LEU A 190 -7.76 1.04 9.46
C LEU A 190 -7.41 -0.14 8.55
N ALA A 191 -8.13 -1.25 8.65
CA ALA A 191 -7.88 -2.43 7.81
C ALA A 191 -7.99 -2.11 6.31
N TYR A 192 -8.96 -1.30 5.89
CA TYR A 192 -9.08 -0.88 4.49
C TYR A 192 -7.99 0.10 4.04
N ALA A 193 -7.56 1.02 4.91
CA ALA A 193 -6.40 1.89 4.63
C ALA A 193 -5.11 1.09 4.42
N GLU A 194 -4.86 0.11 5.29
CA GLU A 194 -3.70 -0.78 5.21
C GLU A 194 -3.70 -1.52 3.85
N ARG A 195 -4.85 -2.07 3.45
CA ARG A 195 -5.00 -2.77 2.17
C ARG A 195 -4.79 -1.84 0.98
N ALA A 196 -5.31 -0.62 1.03
CA ALA A 196 -5.21 0.35 -0.06
C ALA A 196 -3.75 0.70 -0.42
N LEU A 197 -2.82 0.60 0.55
CA LEU A 197 -1.39 0.84 0.33
C LEU A 197 -0.70 -0.23 -0.51
N ALA A 198 -1.23 -1.47 -0.56
CA ALA A 198 -0.67 -2.53 -1.39
C ALA A 198 -0.68 -2.17 -2.89
N TYR A 199 -1.64 -1.32 -3.27
CA TYR A 199 -1.95 -0.97 -4.65
C TYR A 199 -1.74 0.51 -4.99
N GLY A 200 -1.55 1.37 -3.99
CA GLY A 200 -1.41 2.82 -4.19
C GLY A 200 -0.48 3.44 -3.15
N SER A 201 0.36 4.38 -3.59
CA SER A 201 1.33 5.07 -2.72
C SER A 201 0.97 6.55 -2.52
N HIS A 202 -0.32 6.83 -2.32
CA HIS A 202 -0.80 8.18 -2.06
C HIS A 202 -0.36 8.65 -0.67
N SER A 203 0.19 9.86 -0.56
CA SER A 203 0.63 10.41 0.74
C SER A 203 -0.52 10.49 1.74
N ASN A 204 -1.74 10.77 1.27
CA ASN A 204 -2.93 10.81 2.13
C ASN A 204 -3.23 9.48 2.84
N LEU A 205 -2.83 8.32 2.28
CA LEU A 205 -3.05 7.03 2.95
C LEU A 205 -2.19 6.89 4.21
N TYR A 206 -0.95 7.39 4.19
CA TYR A 206 -0.12 7.42 5.41
C TYR A 206 -0.67 8.36 6.47
N TRP A 207 -1.24 9.50 6.07
CA TRP A 207 -1.93 10.38 7.00
C TRP A 207 -3.15 9.70 7.63
N ASN A 208 -3.97 9.01 6.83
CA ASN A 208 -5.14 8.28 7.32
C ASN A 208 -4.74 7.16 8.30
N LEU A 209 -3.69 6.40 7.99
CA LEU A 209 -3.15 5.36 8.87
C LEU A 209 -2.61 5.92 10.18
N ALA A 210 -1.80 6.98 10.09
CA ALA A 210 -1.28 7.66 11.28
C ALA A 210 -2.42 8.14 12.19
N SER A 211 -3.44 8.75 11.59
CA SER A 211 -4.62 9.27 12.28
C SER A 211 -5.40 8.15 12.95
N ALA A 212 -5.72 7.07 12.23
CA ALA A 212 -6.42 5.92 12.79
C ALA A 212 -5.65 5.29 13.95
N HIS A 213 -4.34 5.07 13.78
CA HIS A 213 -3.48 4.56 14.84
C HIS A 213 -3.43 5.50 16.05
N LEU A 214 -3.44 6.82 15.85
CA LEU A 214 -3.45 7.77 16.96
C LEU A 214 -4.74 7.65 17.76
N MET A 215 -5.87 7.57 17.06
CA MET A 215 -7.20 7.44 17.67
C MET A 215 -7.37 6.10 18.40
N LEU A 216 -6.72 5.03 17.92
CA LEU A 216 -6.62 3.74 18.60
C LEU A 216 -5.57 3.71 19.73
N GLY A 217 -4.81 4.80 19.91
CA GLY A 217 -3.81 4.93 20.95
C GLY A 217 -2.45 4.29 20.65
N HIS A 218 -2.19 3.88 19.40
CA HIS A 218 -0.97 3.21 18.98
C HIS A 218 0.15 4.23 18.65
N ARG A 219 0.77 4.84 19.68
CA ARG A 219 1.78 5.92 19.51
C ARG A 219 2.84 5.60 18.47
N ASP A 220 3.44 4.42 18.59
CA ASP A 220 4.60 4.03 17.78
C ASP A 220 4.23 3.83 16.31
N MET A 221 3.04 3.28 16.04
CA MET A 221 2.50 3.20 14.68
C MET A 221 2.20 4.58 14.11
N THR A 222 1.60 5.47 14.91
CA THR A 222 1.35 6.85 14.50
C THR A 222 2.64 7.55 14.10
N LEU A 223 3.69 7.46 14.92
CA LEU A 223 4.99 8.07 14.62
C LEU A 223 5.59 7.53 13.33
N ALA A 224 5.58 6.21 13.13
CA ALA A 224 6.14 5.60 11.94
C ALA A 224 5.39 6.04 10.65
N PHE A 225 4.05 6.07 10.66
CA PHE A 225 3.29 6.53 9.50
C PHE A 225 3.36 8.04 9.28
N LEU A 226 3.48 8.86 10.34
CA LEU A 226 3.73 10.29 10.19
C LEU A 226 5.13 10.56 9.60
N ASP A 227 6.11 9.72 9.90
CA ASP A 227 7.44 9.80 9.28
C ASP A 227 7.35 9.52 7.77
N LEU A 228 6.68 8.44 7.37
CA LEU A 228 6.42 8.14 5.95
C LEU A 228 5.62 9.25 5.25
N TYR A 229 4.67 9.86 5.96
CA TYR A 229 3.88 10.98 5.45
C TYR A 229 4.74 12.21 5.19
N GLN A 230 5.56 12.66 6.15
CA GLN A 230 6.40 13.85 5.99
C GLN A 230 7.51 13.66 4.95
N GLN A 231 8.03 12.43 4.78
CA GLN A 231 9.00 12.12 3.72
C GLN A 231 8.43 12.39 2.32
N ARG A 232 7.11 12.25 2.14
CA ARG A 232 6.40 12.54 0.89
C ARG A 232 5.87 13.98 0.79
N ASN A 233 5.89 14.74 1.87
CA ASN A 233 5.40 16.12 1.93
C ASN A 233 6.46 17.02 2.57
N PRO A 234 7.47 17.50 1.80
CA PRO A 234 8.56 18.30 2.33
C PRO A 234 8.12 19.52 3.13
N GLN A 235 7.01 20.15 2.76
CA GLN A 235 6.44 21.30 3.49
C GLN A 235 5.99 20.94 4.91
N VAL A 236 5.40 19.75 5.08
CA VAL A 236 5.02 19.23 6.40
C VAL A 236 6.26 18.93 7.23
N ARG A 237 7.27 18.31 6.60
CA ARG A 237 8.56 18.03 7.25
C ARG A 237 9.25 19.31 7.75
N GLU A 238 9.15 20.40 6.99
CA GLU A 238 9.78 21.69 7.31
C GLU A 238 8.95 22.56 8.28
N SER A 239 7.71 22.19 8.60
CA SER A 239 6.86 22.93 9.54
C SER A 239 7.33 22.74 10.99
N ALA A 240 7.69 23.84 11.64
CA ALA A 240 8.08 23.85 13.06
C ALA A 240 6.94 23.38 13.97
N GLU A 241 5.69 23.74 13.66
CA GLU A 241 4.51 23.30 14.39
C GLU A 241 4.32 21.79 14.28
N PHE A 242 4.46 21.22 13.09
CA PHE A 242 4.35 19.77 12.89
C PHE A 242 5.46 19.03 13.66
N GLN A 243 6.70 19.50 13.56
CA GLN A 243 7.83 18.90 14.30
C GLN A 243 7.65 19.00 15.82
N GLN A 244 7.04 20.07 16.33
CA GLN A 244 6.72 20.18 17.75
C GLN A 244 5.68 19.13 18.17
N VAL A 245 4.64 18.89 17.35
CA VAL A 245 3.64 17.87 17.68
C VAL A 245 4.23 16.46 17.58
N MET A 246 5.14 16.20 16.63
CA MET A 246 5.89 14.94 16.54
C MET A 246 6.74 14.71 17.81
N ALA A 247 7.41 15.74 18.33
CA ALA A 247 8.18 15.64 19.57
C ALA A 247 7.27 15.35 20.78
N ASP A 248 6.16 16.07 20.91
CA ASP A 248 5.21 15.84 22.00
C ASP A 248 4.58 14.43 21.93
N LEU A 249 4.34 13.91 20.73
CA LEU A 249 3.87 12.54 20.52
C LEU A 249 4.94 11.51 20.90
N ALA A 250 6.21 11.77 20.56
CA ALA A 250 7.34 10.91 20.95
C ALA A 250 7.52 10.81 22.48
N ASP A 251 7.26 11.90 23.19
CA ASP A 251 7.32 11.96 24.65
C ASP A 251 6.08 11.34 25.35
N ALA A 252 5.00 11.07 24.61
CA ALA A 252 3.81 10.43 25.16
C ALA A 252 4.06 8.95 25.51
N PRO A 253 3.25 8.31 26.39
CA PRO A 253 3.34 6.87 26.63
C PRO A 253 3.07 6.03 25.35
N PRO A 254 3.61 4.80 25.23
CA PRO A 254 3.40 3.94 24.06
C PRO A 254 1.93 3.69 23.70
N THR A 255 1.08 3.64 24.72
CA THR A 255 -0.38 3.61 24.58
C THR A 255 -0.94 4.97 24.98
N VAL A 256 -1.57 5.65 24.04
CA VAL A 256 -2.16 6.98 24.23
C VAL A 256 -3.64 6.84 24.57
N GLY A 257 -4.08 7.40 25.70
CA GLY A 257 -5.51 7.44 26.04
C GLY A 257 -6.29 8.39 25.12
N SER A 258 -7.56 8.09 24.87
CA SER A 258 -8.43 8.81 23.92
C SER A 258 -8.38 10.34 24.06
N GLY A 259 -8.52 10.87 25.27
CA GLY A 259 -8.49 12.33 25.48
C GLY A 259 -7.15 12.99 25.13
N LEU A 260 -6.02 12.28 25.24
CA LEU A 260 -4.73 12.78 24.75
C LEU A 260 -4.62 12.62 23.24
N ALA A 261 -5.11 11.51 22.68
CA ALA A 261 -5.17 11.26 21.25
C ALA A 261 -5.96 12.37 20.52
N ASP A 262 -7.15 12.74 20.99
CA ASP A 262 -7.98 13.80 20.43
C ASP A 262 -7.23 15.14 20.35
N ARG A 263 -6.54 15.51 21.43
CA ARG A 263 -5.76 16.75 21.49
C ARG A 263 -4.57 16.73 20.53
N LEU A 264 -3.85 15.61 20.47
CA LEU A 264 -2.72 15.45 19.55
C LEU A 264 -3.19 15.46 18.10
N TYR A 265 -4.30 14.78 17.80
CA TYR A 265 -4.92 14.76 16.48
C TYR A 265 -5.33 16.17 16.03
N ALA A 266 -6.04 16.94 16.86
CA ALA A 266 -6.44 18.31 16.54
C ALA A 266 -5.24 19.21 16.24
N ARG A 267 -4.15 19.05 17.00
CA ARG A 267 -2.89 19.79 16.80
C ARG A 267 -2.17 19.36 15.51
N LEU A 268 -2.08 18.05 15.26
CA LEU A 268 -1.51 17.50 14.02
C LEU A 268 -2.26 18.03 12.80
N ASN A 269 -3.60 17.94 12.81
CA ASN A 269 -4.43 18.41 11.70
C ASN A 269 -4.22 19.91 11.44
N SER A 270 -4.23 20.73 12.50
CA SER A 270 -3.96 22.18 12.38
C SER A 270 -2.54 22.51 11.90
N ALA A 271 -1.55 21.70 12.25
CA ALA A 271 -0.18 21.88 11.76
C ALA A 271 -0.07 21.52 10.27
N VAL A 272 -0.66 20.40 9.84
CA VAL A 272 -0.68 19.97 8.44
C VAL A 272 -1.45 20.96 7.56
N ASP A 273 -2.61 21.43 8.00
CA ASP A 273 -3.44 22.40 7.27
C ASP A 273 -2.70 23.73 7.04
N ARG A 274 -1.83 24.14 7.97
CA ARG A 274 -1.00 25.35 7.82
C ARG A 274 0.25 25.13 6.99
N ALA A 275 0.81 23.92 7.03
CA ALA A 275 2.03 23.57 6.30
C ALA A 275 1.77 23.35 4.81
N LEU A 276 0.62 22.76 4.46
CA LEU A 276 0.26 22.53 3.07
C LEU A 276 -0.37 23.77 2.43
N PRO A 277 -0.05 24.06 1.16
CA PRO A 277 -0.74 25.13 0.46
C PRO A 277 -2.25 24.83 0.40
N PRO A 278 -3.11 25.87 0.44
CA PRO A 278 -4.54 25.66 0.26
C PRO A 278 -4.76 24.88 -1.03
N ARG A 279 -5.51 23.78 -0.95
CA ARG A 279 -5.85 23.01 -2.15
C ARG A 279 -6.51 23.97 -3.13
N PRO A 280 -6.11 24.00 -4.41
CA PRO A 280 -6.82 24.80 -5.39
C PRO A 280 -8.28 24.39 -5.31
N THR A 281 -9.15 25.36 -5.04
CA THR A 281 -10.59 25.14 -5.19
C THR A 281 -10.79 24.54 -6.57
N PRO A 282 -11.55 23.44 -6.73
CA PRO A 282 -11.86 22.91 -8.05
C PRO A 282 -12.35 24.11 -8.85
N SER A 283 -11.59 24.52 -9.86
CA SER A 283 -11.87 25.79 -10.52
C SER A 283 -13.33 25.73 -10.90
N ALA A 284 -14.11 26.75 -10.52
CA ALA A 284 -15.45 26.90 -11.04
C ALA A 284 -15.33 26.62 -12.54
N ARG A 285 -16.01 25.57 -13.02
CA ARG A 285 -16.00 25.24 -14.45
C ARG A 285 -16.24 26.57 -15.17
N PRO A 286 -15.38 27.00 -16.11
CA PRO A 286 -15.67 28.20 -16.85
C PRO A 286 -17.12 28.10 -17.35
N PRO A 287 -17.94 29.16 -17.20
CA PRO A 287 -19.34 29.09 -17.57
C PRO A 287 -19.43 28.55 -18.99
N VAL A 288 -20.26 27.52 -19.19
CA VAL A 288 -20.54 27.00 -20.53
C VAL A 288 -21.04 28.17 -21.35
N ARG A 289 -20.25 28.58 -22.35
CA ARG A 289 -20.60 29.67 -23.24
C ARG A 289 -21.76 29.19 -24.10
N THR A 290 -22.98 29.61 -23.77
CA THR A 290 -24.21 29.26 -24.51
C THR A 290 -24.49 30.21 -25.68
N ASP A 291 -23.50 30.97 -26.13
CA ASP A 291 -23.63 31.83 -27.30
C ASP A 291 -23.68 30.95 -28.55
N VAL A 292 -24.86 30.42 -28.85
CA VAL A 292 -25.23 30.05 -30.21
C VAL A 292 -25.23 31.37 -30.98
N GLY A 293 -24.29 31.51 -31.92
CA GLY A 293 -24.25 32.65 -32.81
C GLY A 293 -25.61 32.87 -33.45
N GLY A 294 -26.25 33.97 -33.10
CA GLY A 294 -27.28 34.56 -33.95
C GLY A 294 -26.58 35.11 -35.17
N GLU A 295 -26.73 34.41 -36.29
CA GLU A 295 -26.55 34.98 -37.61
C GLU A 295 -27.68 36.00 -37.83
N GLU A 296 -27.35 37.28 -37.89
CA GLU A 296 -27.95 38.28 -38.80
C GLU A 296 -26.88 39.30 -39.22
#